data_AF-A0A2R6IXG8-F1
#
_entry.id   AF-A0A2R6IXG8-F1
#
_cell.length_a   1.000
_cell.length_b   1.000
_cell.length_c   1.000
_cell.angle_alpha   90.00
_cell.angle_beta   90.00
_cell.angle_gamma   90.00
#
_symmetry.space_group_name_H-M   'P 1'
#
loop_
_entity.id
_entity.type
_entity.pdbx_description
1 polymer ?
#
loop_
_entity_poly.entity_id
_entity_poly.type
_entity_poly.pdbx_seq_one_letter_code
_entity_poly.pdbx_strand_id
1 'polypeptide(L)'
;MDTEGEFAPATAAAARERYAALGSTAQVVVREVAKAMAMDADEYDRRVTNGVIETARDALFASLLEVRVGSRTEYESWLAEEGYDETAVEEVGSEHVGNVVWHAAPTGAVVAATFQDERRAAVGTLRRQAFGRVYRDLVAGSGDDDEADADGGDDADSGPDER
;
A
#
# COMPACT_ATOMS: atom_id res chain seq x y z
N MET A 1 -10.79 7.40 -22.14
CA MET A 1 -10.03 7.03 -20.95
C MET A 1 -10.53 7.85 -19.78
N ASP A 2 -10.83 7.18 -18.68
CA ASP A 2 -11.37 7.79 -17.46
C ASP A 2 -10.41 7.60 -16.29
N THR A 3 -10.54 8.44 -15.28
CA THR A 3 -9.78 8.34 -14.04
C THR A 3 -10.73 8.09 -12.87
N GLU A 4 -10.39 7.13 -12.01
CA GLU A 4 -11.13 6.83 -10.77
C GLU A 4 -10.21 6.88 -9.55
N GLY A 5 -10.64 7.53 -8.48
CA GLY A 5 -9.87 7.68 -7.25
C GLY A 5 -9.48 9.13 -7.00
N GLU A 6 -8.79 9.37 -5.90
CA GLU A 6 -8.55 10.73 -5.40
C GLU A 6 -7.07 10.99 -5.11
N PHE A 7 -6.22 9.97 -5.21
CA PHE A 7 -4.84 10.05 -4.77
C PHE A 7 -3.87 9.38 -5.76
N ALA A 8 -3.11 10.21 -6.46
CA ALA A 8 -1.96 9.81 -7.26
C ALA A 8 -0.66 10.31 -6.58
N PRO A 9 0.04 9.48 -5.79
CA PRO A 9 1.25 9.91 -5.10
C PRO A 9 2.37 10.20 -6.11
N ALA A 10 2.84 11.43 -6.14
CA ALA A 10 3.96 11.84 -6.99
C ALA A 10 5.32 11.32 -6.49
N THR A 11 5.43 10.98 -5.21
CA THR A 11 6.68 10.51 -4.58
C THR A 11 6.41 9.43 -3.53
N ALA A 12 7.47 8.67 -3.20
CA ALA A 12 7.44 7.72 -2.08
C ALA A 12 7.12 8.40 -0.74
N ALA A 13 7.64 9.62 -0.51
CA ALA A 13 7.37 10.39 0.68
C ALA A 13 5.89 10.77 0.81
N ALA A 14 5.27 11.23 -0.29
CA ALA A 14 3.84 11.54 -0.31
C ALA A 14 2.98 10.29 -0.04
N ALA A 15 3.37 9.13 -0.58
CA ALA A 15 2.71 7.87 -0.27
C ALA A 15 2.80 7.51 1.22
N ARG A 16 4.00 7.63 1.83
CA ARG A 16 4.21 7.39 3.26
C ARG A 16 3.41 8.32 4.14
N GLU A 17 3.43 9.62 3.85
CA GLU A 17 2.68 10.63 4.60
C GLU A 17 1.19 10.34 4.55
N ARG A 18 0.66 10.05 3.35
CA ARG A 18 -0.76 9.72 3.21
C ARG A 18 -1.11 8.43 3.93
N TYR A 19 -0.26 7.41 3.84
CA TYR A 19 -0.44 6.16 4.57
C TYR A 19 -0.44 6.41 6.08
N ALA A 20 0.52 7.18 6.62
CA ALA A 20 0.61 7.60 8.04
C ALA A 20 -0.70 8.24 8.54
N ALA A 21 -1.25 9.19 7.78
CA ALA A 21 -2.48 9.88 8.13
C ALA A 21 -3.70 8.96 8.25
N LEU A 22 -3.68 7.76 7.64
CA LEU A 22 -4.81 6.81 7.68
C LEU A 22 -4.82 5.92 8.93
N GLY A 23 -3.77 5.92 9.77
CA GLY A 23 -3.68 5.03 10.93
C GLY A 23 -4.84 5.20 11.92
N SER A 24 -5.15 6.44 12.32
CA SER A 24 -6.27 6.73 13.22
C SER A 24 -7.63 6.44 12.58
N THR A 25 -7.76 6.70 11.28
CA THR A 25 -8.99 6.42 10.52
C THR A 25 -9.26 4.92 10.48
N ALA A 26 -8.24 4.10 10.20
CA ALA A 26 -8.35 2.65 10.19
C ALA A 26 -8.78 2.10 11.55
N GLN A 27 -8.19 2.61 12.64
CA GLN A 27 -8.55 2.21 13.99
C GLN A 27 -10.02 2.55 14.31
N VAL A 28 -10.50 3.74 13.94
CA VAL A 28 -11.90 4.14 14.13
C VAL A 28 -12.84 3.25 13.33
N VAL A 29 -12.54 2.99 12.06
CA VAL A 29 -13.35 2.12 11.20
C VAL A 29 -13.47 0.72 11.80
N VAL A 30 -12.35 0.10 12.18
CA VAL A 30 -12.36 -1.25 12.78
C VAL A 30 -13.15 -1.27 14.09
N ARG A 31 -13.00 -0.24 14.93
CA ARG A 31 -13.75 -0.11 16.18
C ARG A 31 -15.26 -0.05 15.95
N GLU A 32 -15.71 0.80 15.02
CA GLU A 32 -17.14 0.93 14.74
C GLU A 32 -17.72 -0.34 14.10
N VAL A 33 -16.95 -1.05 13.25
CA VAL A 33 -17.35 -2.36 12.72
C VAL A 33 -17.48 -3.40 13.83
N ALA A 34 -16.50 -3.51 14.73
CA ALA A 34 -16.57 -4.45 15.85
C ALA A 34 -17.75 -4.18 16.78
N LYS A 35 -18.03 -2.89 17.03
CA LYS A 35 -19.20 -2.45 17.80
C LYS A 35 -20.52 -2.80 17.09
N ALA A 36 -20.60 -2.61 15.78
CA ALA A 36 -21.78 -3.00 14.99
C ALA A 36 -22.01 -4.52 15.00
N MET A 37 -20.93 -5.30 15.15
CA MET A 37 -20.97 -6.75 15.37
C MET A 37 -21.27 -7.14 16.82
N ALA A 38 -21.53 -6.17 17.71
CA ALA A 38 -21.79 -6.36 19.13
C ALA A 38 -20.68 -7.11 19.88
N MET A 39 -19.42 -6.97 19.44
CA MET A 39 -18.28 -7.50 20.20
C MET A 39 -18.17 -6.78 21.54
N ASP A 40 -17.96 -7.56 22.60
CA ASP A 40 -17.61 -7.03 23.91
C ASP A 40 -16.11 -6.66 23.98
N ALA A 41 -15.69 -6.10 25.12
CA ALA A 41 -14.31 -5.64 25.30
C ALA A 41 -13.29 -6.79 25.21
N ASP A 42 -13.57 -7.93 25.84
CA ASP A 42 -12.67 -9.08 25.85
C ASP A 42 -12.54 -9.72 24.46
N GLU A 43 -13.63 -9.77 23.71
CA GLU A 43 -13.65 -10.22 22.32
C GLU A 43 -12.93 -9.25 21.39
N TYR A 44 -13.13 -7.94 21.59
CA TYR A 44 -12.43 -6.89 20.84
C TYR A 44 -10.91 -7.00 21.05
N ASP A 45 -10.44 -7.04 22.29
CA ASP A 45 -9.01 -7.07 22.61
C ASP A 45 -8.32 -8.33 22.07
N ARG A 46 -9.03 -9.46 22.03
CA ARG A 46 -8.52 -10.73 21.49
C ARG A 46 -8.50 -10.77 19.96
N ARG A 47 -9.49 -10.16 19.28
CA ARG A 47 -9.65 -10.28 17.82
C ARG A 47 -9.11 -9.10 17.04
N VAL A 48 -9.17 -7.89 17.60
CA VAL A 48 -8.74 -6.66 16.93
C VAL A 48 -7.27 -6.41 17.26
N THR A 49 -6.40 -7.12 16.55
CA THR A 49 -4.95 -6.96 16.67
C THR A 49 -4.45 -5.78 15.84
N ASN A 50 -3.20 -5.38 16.04
CA ASN A 50 -2.53 -4.38 15.19
C ASN A 50 -2.60 -4.78 13.71
N GLY A 51 -2.41 -6.06 13.38
CA GLY A 51 -2.51 -6.56 12.00
C GLY A 51 -3.90 -6.37 11.38
N VAL A 52 -4.98 -6.40 12.17
CA VAL A 52 -6.34 -6.08 11.67
C VAL A 52 -6.46 -4.60 11.33
N ILE A 53 -5.92 -3.72 12.19
CA ILE A 53 -5.92 -2.27 11.96
C ILE A 53 -5.06 -1.92 10.74
N GLU A 54 -3.89 -2.54 10.60
CA GLU A 54 -3.02 -2.40 9.43
C GLU A 54 -3.71 -2.89 8.15
N THR A 55 -4.39 -4.04 8.18
CA THR A 55 -5.15 -4.53 7.03
C THR A 55 -6.26 -3.55 6.62
N ALA A 56 -6.93 -2.91 7.58
CA ALA A 56 -7.92 -1.87 7.28
C ALA A 56 -7.25 -0.62 6.68
N ARG A 57 -6.08 -0.24 7.18
CA ARG A 57 -5.28 0.88 6.66
C ARG A 57 -4.79 0.63 5.24
N ASP A 58 -4.27 -0.56 4.95
CA ASP A 58 -3.90 -1.04 3.62
C ASP A 58 -5.06 -0.87 2.64
N ALA A 59 -6.24 -1.37 3.03
CA ALA A 59 -7.45 -1.32 2.22
C ALA A 59 -7.93 0.12 1.98
N LEU A 60 -7.89 0.98 3.02
CA LEU A 60 -8.23 2.39 2.90
C LEU A 60 -7.27 3.10 1.93
N PHE A 61 -5.96 2.90 2.09
CA PHE A 61 -4.97 3.51 1.21
C PHE A 61 -5.16 3.06 -0.24
N ALA A 62 -5.27 1.74 -0.46
CA ALA A 62 -5.52 1.17 -1.77
C ALA A 62 -6.78 1.77 -2.41
N SER A 63 -7.86 1.94 -1.64
CA SER A 63 -9.13 2.48 -2.14
C SER A 63 -9.04 3.91 -2.66
N LEU A 64 -8.09 4.71 -2.15
CA LEU A 64 -7.89 6.11 -2.54
C LEU A 64 -7.10 6.23 -3.84
N LEU A 65 -6.30 5.21 -4.19
CA LEU A 65 -5.40 5.27 -5.34
C LEU A 65 -6.16 5.61 -6.62
N GLU A 66 -5.67 6.64 -7.28
CA GLU A 66 -6.10 7.01 -8.61
C GLU A 66 -5.70 5.92 -9.59
N VAL A 67 -6.66 5.42 -10.35
CA VAL A 67 -6.47 4.45 -11.42
C VAL A 67 -7.05 4.99 -12.72
N ARG A 68 -6.44 4.60 -13.81
CA ARG A 68 -6.88 4.91 -15.16
C ARG A 68 -7.66 3.74 -15.72
N VAL A 69 -8.74 3.99 -16.44
CA VAL A 69 -9.57 2.97 -17.08
C VAL A 69 -9.78 3.33 -18.54
N GLY A 70 -9.56 2.37 -19.42
CA GLY A 70 -9.71 2.58 -20.85
C GLY A 70 -9.64 1.29 -21.63
N SER A 71 -9.66 1.42 -22.95
CA SER A 71 -9.40 0.34 -23.88
C SER A 71 -7.92 -0.09 -23.87
N ARG A 72 -7.65 -1.28 -24.41
CA ARG A 72 -6.30 -1.80 -24.67
C ARG A 72 -5.45 -0.79 -25.44
N THR A 73 -5.99 -0.20 -26.50
CA THR A 73 -5.28 0.77 -27.34
C THR A 73 -4.93 2.05 -26.58
N GLU A 74 -5.82 2.54 -25.72
CA GLU A 74 -5.53 3.70 -24.86
C GLU A 74 -4.42 3.40 -23.85
N TYR A 75 -4.43 2.19 -23.28
CA TYR A 75 -3.37 1.73 -22.36
C TYR A 75 -2.01 1.60 -23.05
N GLU A 76 -1.95 0.94 -24.20
CA GLU A 76 -0.72 0.77 -24.98
C GLU A 76 -0.16 2.11 -25.46
N SER A 77 -1.04 3.02 -25.91
CA SER A 77 -0.63 4.37 -26.32
C SER A 77 -0.07 5.15 -25.15
N TRP A 78 -0.72 5.07 -23.98
CA TRP A 78 -0.24 5.72 -22.75
C TRP A 78 1.13 5.17 -22.31
N LEU A 79 1.34 3.85 -22.36
CA LEU A 79 2.65 3.25 -22.05
C LEU A 79 3.75 3.76 -22.99
N ALA A 80 3.47 3.82 -24.29
CA ALA A 80 4.42 4.28 -25.30
C ALA A 80 4.76 5.77 -25.17
N GLU A 81 3.79 6.60 -24.78
CA GLU A 81 3.98 8.05 -24.57
C GLU A 81 4.82 8.35 -23.32
N GLU A 82 4.58 7.64 -22.22
CA GLU A 82 5.31 7.84 -20.96
C GLU A 82 6.71 7.20 -20.98
N GLY A 83 6.94 6.22 -21.86
CA GLY A 83 8.25 5.58 -22.04
C GLY A 83 8.62 4.62 -20.91
N TYR A 84 7.64 3.93 -20.34
CA TYR A 84 7.88 2.89 -19.33
C TYR A 84 8.61 1.69 -19.92
N ASP A 85 9.55 1.13 -19.15
CA ASP A 85 10.20 -0.13 -19.49
C ASP A 85 9.20 -1.29 -19.34
N GLU A 86 9.14 -2.19 -20.31
CA GLU A 86 8.23 -3.35 -20.28
C GLU A 86 8.44 -4.22 -19.02
N THR A 87 9.67 -4.26 -18.48
CA THR A 87 9.99 -5.00 -17.24
C THR A 87 9.46 -4.33 -15.97
N ALA A 88 9.06 -3.06 -16.04
CA ALA A 88 8.41 -2.35 -14.95
C ALA A 88 6.88 -2.47 -14.99
N VAL A 89 6.33 -3.15 -16.00
CA VAL A 89 4.90 -3.32 -16.21
C VAL A 89 4.46 -4.72 -15.77
N GLU A 90 3.51 -4.76 -14.83
CA GLU A 90 2.88 -5.97 -14.36
C GLU A 90 1.39 -5.97 -14.75
N GLU A 91 1.06 -6.71 -15.81
CA GLU A 91 -0.31 -6.89 -16.27
C GLU A 91 -0.89 -8.24 -15.80
N VAL A 92 -2.09 -8.21 -15.22
CA VAL A 92 -2.83 -9.40 -14.83
C VAL A 92 -4.14 -9.51 -15.61
N GLY A 93 -4.33 -10.62 -16.33
CA GLY A 93 -5.56 -10.90 -17.04
C GLY A 93 -5.31 -11.63 -18.35
N SER A 94 -6.25 -11.49 -19.28
CA SER A 94 -6.10 -12.01 -20.64
C SER A 94 -5.80 -10.89 -21.62
N GLU A 95 -4.85 -11.12 -22.52
CA GLU A 95 -4.52 -10.24 -23.65
C GLU A 95 -5.71 -10.03 -24.60
N HIS A 96 -6.63 -11.00 -24.67
CA HIS A 96 -7.81 -10.99 -25.54
C HIS A 96 -8.96 -10.12 -25.01
N VAL A 97 -8.73 -9.40 -23.91
CA VAL A 97 -9.72 -8.55 -23.25
C VAL A 97 -9.47 -7.09 -23.63
N GLY A 98 -10.54 -6.42 -24.05
CA GLY A 98 -10.45 -5.09 -24.66
C GLY A 98 -10.32 -3.94 -23.68
N ASN A 99 -10.66 -4.11 -22.39
CA ASN A 99 -10.55 -3.04 -21.39
C ASN A 99 -9.46 -3.34 -20.38
N VAL A 100 -8.79 -2.27 -19.94
CA VAL A 100 -7.67 -2.29 -19.01
C VAL A 100 -7.92 -1.22 -17.95
N VAL A 101 -7.57 -1.55 -16.71
CA VAL A 101 -7.40 -0.59 -15.62
C VAL A 101 -5.94 -0.60 -15.22
N TRP A 102 -5.31 0.55 -15.05
CA TRP A 102 -3.89 0.64 -14.72
C TRP A 102 -3.55 1.77 -13.74
N HIS A 103 -2.44 1.61 -13.03
CA HIS A 103 -1.89 2.58 -12.08
C HIS A 103 -0.38 2.66 -12.24
N ALA A 104 0.14 3.88 -12.34
CA ALA A 104 1.56 4.17 -12.30
C ALA A 104 1.95 4.60 -10.88
N ALA A 105 2.89 3.89 -10.28
CA ALA A 105 3.44 4.23 -8.98
C ALA A 105 4.60 5.22 -9.12
N PRO A 106 4.92 6.00 -8.06
CA PRO A 106 6.03 6.94 -8.06
C PRO A 106 7.42 6.27 -8.20
N THR A 107 7.49 4.94 -8.09
CA THR A 107 8.71 4.15 -8.32
C THR A 107 8.97 3.86 -9.79
N GLY A 108 8.04 4.21 -10.68
CA GLY A 108 8.07 3.83 -12.10
C GLY A 108 7.40 2.49 -12.41
N ALA A 109 6.98 1.74 -11.38
CA ALA A 109 6.22 0.50 -11.58
C ALA A 109 4.81 0.78 -12.09
N VAL A 110 4.34 -0.01 -13.05
CA VAL A 110 2.97 0.05 -13.58
C VAL A 110 2.27 -1.25 -13.25
N VAL A 111 1.08 -1.17 -12.64
CA VAL A 111 0.23 -2.33 -12.39
C VAL A 111 -1.03 -2.19 -13.20
N ALA A 112 -1.37 -3.22 -13.98
CA ALA A 112 -2.53 -3.24 -14.85
C ALA A 112 -3.36 -4.51 -14.64
N ALA A 113 -4.68 -4.40 -14.83
CA ALA A 113 -5.58 -5.53 -14.85
C ALA A 113 -6.59 -5.41 -16.00
N THR A 114 -6.86 -6.52 -16.69
CA THR A 114 -7.81 -6.53 -17.81
C THR A 114 -9.20 -6.98 -17.38
N PHE A 115 -10.24 -6.45 -18.01
CA PHE A 115 -11.62 -6.81 -17.70
C PHE A 115 -12.56 -6.69 -18.91
N GLN A 116 -13.58 -7.54 -18.96
CA GLN A 116 -14.65 -7.42 -19.96
C GLN A 116 -15.71 -6.44 -19.41
N ASP A 117 -16.70 -6.94 -18.67
CA ASP A 117 -17.83 -6.13 -18.21
C ASP A 117 -17.72 -5.66 -16.74
N GLU A 118 -16.81 -6.24 -15.96
CA GLU A 118 -16.75 -6.08 -14.50
C GLU A 118 -15.78 -4.95 -14.06
N ARG A 119 -15.98 -3.73 -14.56
CA ARG A 119 -15.11 -2.56 -14.29
C ARG A 119 -14.85 -2.35 -12.79
N ARG A 120 -15.89 -2.37 -11.97
CA ARG A 120 -15.79 -2.09 -10.52
C ARG A 120 -14.93 -3.14 -9.80
N ALA A 121 -15.09 -4.41 -10.16
CA ALA A 121 -14.29 -5.49 -9.60
C ALA A 121 -12.82 -5.38 -10.05
N ALA A 122 -12.59 -5.01 -11.30
CA ALA A 122 -11.26 -4.78 -11.85
C ALA A 122 -10.52 -3.64 -11.12
N VAL A 123 -11.17 -2.49 -10.95
CA VAL A 123 -10.62 -1.33 -10.19
C VAL A 123 -10.24 -1.75 -8.77
N GLY A 124 -11.13 -2.43 -8.05
CA GLY A 124 -10.86 -2.88 -6.69
C GLY A 124 -9.73 -3.91 -6.60
N THR A 125 -9.62 -4.79 -7.60
CA THR A 125 -8.53 -5.77 -7.68
C THR A 125 -7.20 -5.11 -7.98
N LEU A 126 -7.14 -4.22 -8.97
CA LEU A 126 -5.93 -3.46 -9.30
C LEU A 126 -5.44 -2.71 -8.06
N ARG A 127 -6.30 -1.93 -7.40
CA ARG A 127 -5.92 -1.15 -6.21
C ARG A 127 -5.27 -2.01 -5.13
N ARG A 128 -5.80 -3.20 -4.86
CA ARG A 128 -5.21 -4.17 -3.93
C ARG A 128 -3.87 -4.71 -4.41
N GLN A 129 -3.74 -5.00 -5.71
CA GLN A 129 -2.48 -5.45 -6.30
C GLN A 129 -1.40 -4.35 -6.26
N ALA A 130 -1.74 -3.12 -6.64
CA ALA A 130 -0.85 -1.97 -6.55
C ALA A 130 -0.35 -1.77 -5.12
N PHE A 131 -1.25 -1.87 -4.13
CA PHE A 131 -0.83 -1.81 -2.73
C PHE A 131 0.13 -2.93 -2.36
N GLY A 132 -0.28 -4.19 -2.56
CA GLY A 132 0.50 -5.34 -2.12
C GLY A 132 1.86 -5.49 -2.81
N ARG A 133 1.98 -5.05 -4.08
CA ARG A 133 3.20 -5.20 -4.89
C ARG A 133 4.15 -4.02 -4.79
N VAL A 134 3.62 -2.81 -4.62
CA VAL A 134 4.44 -1.59 -4.68
C VAL A 134 4.40 -0.86 -3.35
N TYR A 135 3.21 -0.52 -2.86
CA TYR A 135 3.13 0.39 -1.71
C TYR A 135 3.47 -0.28 -0.39
N ARG A 136 3.21 -1.57 -0.19
CA ARG A 136 3.53 -2.28 1.05
C ARG A 136 4.99 -2.09 1.44
N ASP A 137 5.91 -2.36 0.52
CA ASP A 137 7.34 -2.21 0.77
C ASP A 137 7.73 -0.73 0.82
N LEU A 138 7.14 0.09 -0.06
CA LEU A 138 7.41 1.52 -0.12
C LEU A 138 7.12 2.23 1.21
N VAL A 139 6.02 1.87 1.87
CA VAL A 139 5.58 2.49 3.13
C VAL A 139 6.18 1.84 4.38
N ALA A 140 6.65 0.59 4.28
CA ALA A 140 7.39 -0.09 5.34
C ALA A 140 8.85 0.40 5.46
N GLY A 141 9.48 0.80 4.34
CA GLY A 141 10.89 1.20 4.25
C GLY A 141 11.27 2.53 4.94
N SER A 142 10.92 2.70 6.21
CA SER A 142 11.44 3.77 7.09
C SER A 142 11.87 3.22 8.46
N GLY A 143 11.98 1.89 8.60
CA GLY A 143 12.25 1.21 9.88
C GLY A 143 13.50 0.32 9.92
N ASP A 144 14.22 0.13 8.81
CA ASP A 144 15.39 -0.78 8.75
C ASP A 144 16.75 -0.03 8.62
N ASP A 145 16.80 1.25 8.97
CA ASP A 145 18.05 2.04 9.05
C ASP A 145 18.42 2.48 10.50
N ASP A 146 17.74 1.94 11.53
CA ASP A 146 17.95 2.31 12.95
C ASP A 146 18.46 1.16 13.86
N GLU A 147 18.94 0.05 13.28
CA GLU A 147 19.73 -0.97 14.00
C GLU A 147 21.16 -1.06 13.43
N ALA A 148 21.92 0.02 13.63
CA ALA A 148 23.36 -0.09 13.78
C ALA A 148 23.67 0.01 15.27
N ASP A 149 23.62 -1.15 15.91
CA ASP A 149 23.96 -1.49 17.29
C ASP A 149 24.86 -0.47 18.01
N ALA A 150 24.21 0.31 18.87
CA ALA A 150 24.76 0.63 20.17
C ALA A 150 24.61 -0.61 21.07
N ASP A 151 25.56 -1.55 21.00
CA ASP A 151 25.81 -2.45 22.13
C ASP A 151 27.27 -2.86 22.22
N GLY A 152 27.76 -2.83 23.46
CA GLY A 152 29.16 -2.88 23.83
C GLY A 152 29.48 -2.06 25.08
N GLY A 153 28.52 -1.85 25.98
CA GLY A 153 28.83 -1.88 27.42
C GLY A 153 29.16 -3.33 27.78
N ASP A 154 29.87 -3.70 28.84
CA ASP A 154 30.27 -3.12 30.11
C ASP A 154 31.29 -4.19 30.62
N ASP A 155 32.34 -3.97 31.39
CA ASP A 155 32.30 -3.69 32.83
C ASP A 155 33.65 -4.20 33.42
N ALA A 156 33.91 -3.88 34.69
CA ALA A 156 35.03 -4.25 35.57
C ALA A 156 36.29 -3.36 35.45
N ASP A 157 36.83 -2.79 36.53
CA ASP A 157 36.87 -3.31 37.89
C ASP A 157 37.05 -2.18 38.92
N SER A 158 36.50 -2.41 40.10
CA SER A 158 36.60 -1.55 41.27
C SER A 158 38.06 -1.38 41.74
N GLY A 159 38.36 -0.25 42.39
CA GLY A 159 39.67 0.06 42.98
C GLY A 159 40.14 -0.92 44.08
N PRO A 160 41.27 -0.68 44.77
CA PRO A 160 41.49 0.59 45.48
C PRO A 160 42.96 1.07 45.66
N ASP A 161 43.05 2.26 46.24
CA ASP A 161 44.02 2.76 47.24
C ASP A 161 45.49 3.16 46.92
N GLU A 162 45.84 4.27 47.61
CA GLU A 162 47.14 4.71 48.14
C GLU A 162 48.30 5.11 47.20
N ARG A 163 48.62 6.43 47.19
CA ARG A 163 49.75 7.07 47.92
C ARG A 163 49.80 8.58 47.69
#